data_AF-A0A4V2W602-F1
#
_entry.id   AF-A0A4V2W602-F1
#
_cell.length_a   1.000
_cell.length_b   1.000
_cell.length_c   1.000
_cell.angle_alpha   90.00
_cell.angle_beta   90.00
_cell.angle_gamma   90.00
#
_symmetry.space_group_name_H-M   'P 1'
#
loop_
_entity.id
_entity.type
_entity.pdbx_description
1 polymer ?
#
loop_
_entity_poly.entity_id
_entity_poly.type
_entity_poly.pdbx_seq_one_letter_code
_entity_poly.pdbx_strand_id
1 'polypeptide(L)'
;MKEKFTLKEKDFIVRGIYKRYQRAQLDILYLNQHYNYYPQVDVFKVKESNAHYQKADAQFVDQLQRKQQLEDFVGIVNQIHTHLSQETYRFIENEYLNFYDSSWWVPYFSRATYYRLKHRALDEIIECAYTFFSENDLIKLML
;
A
#
# COMPACT_ATOMS: atom_id res chain seq x y z
N MET A 1 -21.57 6.21 12.89
CA MET A 1 -20.63 7.21 12.33
C MET A 1 -21.23 7.66 11.00
N LYS A 2 -21.52 8.96 10.80
CA LYS A 2 -22.26 9.43 9.60
C LYS A 2 -21.44 9.15 8.34
N GLU A 3 -22.04 8.49 7.35
CA GLU A 3 -21.41 8.17 6.06
C GLU A 3 -20.90 9.44 5.38
N LYS A 4 -19.57 9.64 5.37
CA LYS A 4 -18.92 10.79 4.72
C LYS A 4 -18.60 10.56 3.24
N PHE A 5 -18.51 9.30 2.81
CA PHE A 5 -18.13 8.94 1.44
C PHE A 5 -19.21 8.12 0.76
N THR A 6 -19.46 8.42 -0.52
CA THR A 6 -20.31 7.60 -1.39
C THR A 6 -19.63 6.28 -1.71
N LEU A 7 -20.40 5.27 -2.15
CA LEU A 7 -19.85 3.95 -2.52
C LEU A 7 -18.72 4.04 -3.56
N LYS A 8 -18.85 4.95 -4.52
CA LYS A 8 -17.83 5.17 -5.56
C LYS A 8 -16.54 5.75 -4.99
N GLU A 9 -16.65 6.68 -4.05
CA GLU A 9 -15.50 7.30 -3.40
C GLU A 9 -14.79 6.29 -2.51
N LYS A 10 -15.54 5.49 -1.74
CA LYS A 10 -14.98 4.38 -0.96
C LYS A 10 -14.22 3.40 -1.87
N ASP A 11 -14.81 2.99 -3.00
CA ASP A 11 -14.13 2.11 -3.97
C ASP A 11 -12.83 2.73 -4.50
N PHE A 12 -12.84 4.03 -4.79
CA PHE A 12 -11.66 4.72 -5.31
C PHE A 12 -10.54 4.79 -4.27
N ILE A 13 -10.87 5.16 -3.03
CA ILE A 13 -9.93 5.23 -1.91
C ILE A 13 -9.30 3.85 -1.69
N VAL A 14 -10.13 2.82 -1.53
CA VAL A 14 -9.67 1.46 -1.27
C VAL A 14 -8.81 0.94 -2.41
N ARG A 15 -9.20 1.18 -3.66
CA ARG A 15 -8.37 0.87 -4.84
C ARG A 15 -7.03 1.60 -4.81
N GLY A 16 -7.00 2.85 -4.37
CA GLY A 16 -5.80 3.65 -4.19
C GLY A 16 -4.86 3.07 -3.13
N ILE A 17 -5.40 2.65 -1.98
CA ILE A 17 -4.65 1.98 -0.91
C ILE A 17 -3.99 0.71 -1.46
N TYR A 18 -4.76 -0.18 -2.10
CA TYR A 18 -4.24 -1.46 -2.57
C TYR A 18 -3.23 -1.34 -3.72
N LYS A 19 -3.43 -0.40 -4.64
CA LYS A 19 -2.43 -0.09 -5.69
C LYS A 19 -1.11 0.38 -5.09
N ARG A 20 -1.16 1.28 -4.10
CA ARG A 20 0.04 1.77 -3.41
C ARG A 20 0.68 0.65 -2.59
N TYR A 21 -0.12 -0.22 -1.99
CA TYR A 21 0.36 -1.36 -1.20
C TYR A 21 1.16 -2.34 -2.05
N GLN A 22 0.62 -2.79 -3.17
CA GLN A 22 1.34 -3.70 -4.08
C GLN A 22 2.59 -3.04 -4.66
N ARG A 23 2.51 -1.75 -5.02
CA ARG A 23 3.69 -1.00 -5.47
C ARG A 23 4.75 -0.92 -4.37
N ALA A 24 4.37 -0.65 -3.14
CA ALA A 24 5.29 -0.59 -2.01
C ALA A 24 5.97 -1.95 -1.77
N GLN A 25 5.23 -3.06 -1.86
CA GLN A 25 5.79 -4.41 -1.76
C GLN A 25 6.83 -4.68 -2.86
N LEU A 26 6.53 -4.29 -4.11
CA LEU A 26 7.49 -4.43 -5.23
C LEU A 26 8.70 -3.52 -5.06
N ASP A 27 8.51 -2.27 -4.64
CA ASP A 27 9.60 -1.32 -4.39
C ASP A 27 10.53 -1.84 -3.28
N ILE A 28 9.98 -2.37 -2.18
CA ILE A 28 10.78 -2.99 -1.10
C ILE A 28 11.58 -4.17 -1.64
N LEU A 29 10.96 -5.05 -2.45
CA LEU A 29 11.63 -6.19 -3.05
C LEU A 29 12.77 -5.76 -3.98
N TYR A 30 12.54 -4.74 -4.81
CA TYR A 30 13.57 -4.15 -5.66
C TYR A 30 14.72 -3.54 -4.85
N LEU A 31 14.41 -2.78 -3.80
CA LEU A 31 15.39 -2.18 -2.89
C LEU A 31 16.24 -3.24 -2.20
N ASN A 32 15.65 -4.38 -1.82
CA ASN A 32 16.37 -5.48 -1.20
C ASN A 32 17.27 -6.26 -2.17
N GLN A 33 16.92 -6.35 -3.45
CA GLN A 33 17.65 -7.16 -4.44
C GLN A 33 18.75 -6.38 -5.17
N HIS A 34 18.56 -5.08 -5.43
CA HIS A 34 19.44 -4.31 -6.31
C HIS A 34 20.40 -3.35 -5.60
N TYR A 35 20.32 -3.23 -4.27
CA TYR A 35 21.25 -2.40 -3.52
C TYR A 35 22.21 -3.28 -2.74
N ASN A 36 23.50 -3.16 -3.06
CA ASN A 36 24.56 -3.61 -2.17
C ASN A 36 24.42 -2.81 -0.87
N TYR A 37 23.75 -3.42 0.10
CA TYR A 37 23.33 -2.83 1.38
C TYR A 37 24.49 -2.27 2.21
N TYR A 38 25.71 -2.71 1.90
CA TYR A 38 26.94 -2.19 2.49
C TYR A 38 27.78 -1.50 1.42
N PRO A 39 28.43 -0.37 1.76
CA PRO A 39 29.45 0.22 0.91
C PRO A 39 30.44 -0.87 0.53
N GLN A 40 30.54 -1.19 -0.76
CA GLN A 40 31.68 -1.95 -1.24
C GLN A 40 32.86 -1.00 -1.13
N VAL A 41 33.65 -1.16 -0.05
CA VAL A 41 34.88 -0.40 0.14
C VAL A 41 35.80 -0.79 -1.00
N ASP A 42 35.78 0.01 -2.05
CA ASP A 42 36.66 -0.14 -3.19
C ASP A 42 38.06 0.27 -2.71
N VAL A 43 38.82 -0.70 -2.21
CA VAL A 43 40.13 -0.51 -1.54
C VAL A 43 41.15 0.20 -2.44
N PHE A 44 40.84 0.31 -3.74
CA PHE A 44 41.68 0.92 -4.77
C PHE A 44 41.24 2.32 -5.23
N LYS A 45 40.14 2.90 -4.72
CA LYS A 45 39.75 4.27 -5.09
C LYS A 45 40.59 5.31 -4.33
N VAL A 46 41.48 5.96 -5.08
CA VAL A 46 42.31 7.08 -4.62
C VAL A 46 41.41 8.26 -4.26
N LYS A 47 41.42 8.64 -2.97
CA LYS A 47 40.88 9.87 -2.35
C LYS A 47 40.14 10.80 -3.33
N GLU A 48 38.86 10.55 -3.54
CA GLU A 48 37.98 11.55 -4.15
C GLU A 48 37.66 12.66 -3.14
N SER A 49 37.34 13.85 -3.63
CA SER A 49 37.06 15.02 -2.79
C SER A 49 35.93 14.75 -1.77
N ASN A 50 36.05 15.27 -0.55
CA ASN A 50 35.08 15.08 0.55
C ASN A 50 33.61 15.40 0.17
N ALA A 51 33.39 16.28 -0.80
CA ALA A 51 32.06 16.66 -1.27
C ALA A 51 31.32 15.53 -2.03
N HIS A 52 32.04 14.59 -2.64
CA HIS A 52 31.43 13.46 -3.34
C HIS A 52 30.88 12.42 -2.35
N TYR A 53 31.65 12.12 -1.30
CA TYR A 53 31.22 11.24 -0.20
C TYR A 53 29.98 11.78 0.52
N GLN A 54 29.94 13.09 0.84
CA GLN A 54 28.77 13.70 1.48
C GLN A 54 27.47 13.58 0.66
N LYS A 55 27.56 13.63 -0.68
CA LYS A 55 26.40 13.45 -1.56
C LYS A 55 25.95 12.00 -1.64
N ALA A 56 26.89 11.05 -1.69
CA ALA A 56 26.59 9.62 -1.68
C ALA A 56 25.95 9.19 -0.34
N ASP A 57 26.46 9.70 0.78
CA ASP A 57 25.91 9.43 2.11
C ASP A 57 24.49 10.00 2.27
N ALA A 58 24.23 11.21 1.74
CA ALA A 58 22.89 11.81 1.77
C ALA A 58 21.87 11.02 0.92
N GLN A 59 22.28 10.56 -0.28
CA GLN A 59 21.42 9.72 -1.13
C GLN A 59 21.13 8.36 -0.48
N PHE A 60 22.11 7.81 0.25
CA PHE A 60 21.93 6.56 0.99
C PHE A 60 20.93 6.71 2.14
N VAL A 61 21.07 7.77 2.94
CA VAL A 61 20.13 8.07 4.05
C VAL A 61 18.71 8.28 3.53
N ASP A 62 18.54 9.00 2.41
CA ASP A 62 17.24 9.20 1.77
C ASP A 62 16.60 7.87 1.32
N GLN A 63 17.38 6.96 0.74
CA GLN A 63 16.89 5.64 0.34
C GLN A 63 16.50 4.77 1.54
N LEU A 64 17.28 4.79 2.62
CA LEU A 64 16.96 4.06 3.84
C LEU A 64 15.66 4.59 4.46
N GLN A 65 15.50 5.92 4.50
CA GLN A 65 14.27 6.56 4.98
C GLN A 65 13.07 6.19 4.10
N ARG A 66 13.24 6.21 2.76
CA ARG A 66 12.19 5.78 1.83
C ARG A 66 11.79 4.33 2.07
N LYS A 67 12.76 3.42 2.26
CA LYS A 67 12.47 2.02 2.55
C LYS A 67 11.65 1.87 3.83
N GLN A 68 12.07 2.54 4.91
CA GLN A 68 11.34 2.52 6.19
C GLN A 68 9.89 3.00 6.01
N GLN A 69 9.67 4.11 5.29
CA GLN A 69 8.33 4.63 5.02
C GLN A 69 7.45 3.63 4.24
N LEU A 70 8.02 2.90 3.28
CA LEU A 70 7.30 1.86 2.55
C LEU A 70 6.97 0.67 3.45
N GLU A 71 7.90 0.24 4.29
CA GLU A 71 7.69 -0.86 5.25
C GLU A 71 6.62 -0.49 6.29
N ASP A 72 6.65 0.74 6.81
CA ASP A 72 5.62 1.26 7.73
C ASP A 72 4.24 1.26 7.07
N PHE A 73 4.14 1.71 5.81
CA PHE A 73 2.88 1.72 5.07
C PHE A 73 2.37 0.29 4.81
N VAL A 74 3.23 -0.63 4.39
CA VAL A 74 2.87 -2.05 4.23
C VAL A 74 2.43 -2.64 5.57
N GLY A 75 3.13 -2.31 6.66
CA GLY A 75 2.78 -2.71 8.02
C GLY A 75 1.38 -2.25 8.44
N ILE A 76 1.03 -1.00 8.18
CA ILE A 76 -0.31 -0.45 8.45
C ILE A 76 -1.38 -1.22 7.68
N VAL A 77 -1.20 -1.43 6.37
CA VAL A 77 -2.20 -2.16 5.56
C VAL A 77 -2.34 -3.61 6.02
N ASN A 78 -1.24 -4.25 6.43
CA ASN A 78 -1.29 -5.59 7.03
C ASN A 78 -2.07 -5.59 8.36
N GLN A 79 -1.90 -4.57 9.21
CA GLN A 79 -2.70 -4.44 10.43
C GLN A 79 -4.18 -4.28 10.12
N ILE A 80 -4.53 -3.47 9.10
CA ILE A 80 -5.91 -3.38 8.61
C ILE A 80 -6.43 -4.77 8.26
N HIS A 81 -5.69 -5.58 7.48
CA HIS A 81 -6.12 -6.95 7.15
C HIS A 81 -6.40 -7.81 8.38
N THR A 82 -5.60 -7.70 9.44
CA THR A 82 -5.81 -8.50 10.66
C THR A 82 -7.07 -8.12 11.43
N HIS A 83 -7.59 -6.90 11.23
CA HIS A 83 -8.80 -6.41 11.88
C HIS A 83 -10.06 -6.61 11.04
N LEU A 84 -9.92 -6.96 9.77
CA LEU A 84 -11.06 -7.24 8.90
C LEU A 84 -11.67 -8.61 9.19
N SER A 85 -12.98 -8.68 9.02
CA SER A 85 -13.71 -9.93 8.98
C SER A 85 -13.22 -10.81 7.83
N GLN A 86 -13.28 -12.12 8.04
CA GLN A 86 -12.86 -13.10 7.04
C GLN A 86 -13.61 -12.95 5.71
N GLU A 87 -14.89 -12.54 5.75
CA GLU A 87 -15.72 -12.29 4.56
C GLU A 87 -15.17 -11.09 3.77
N THR A 88 -14.91 -9.98 4.46
CA THR A 88 -14.38 -8.76 3.84
C THR A 88 -12.97 -8.95 3.31
N TYR A 89 -12.10 -9.66 4.03
CA TYR A 89 -10.76 -9.97 3.54
C TYR A 89 -10.79 -10.78 2.24
N ARG A 90 -11.62 -11.84 2.18
CA ARG A 90 -11.80 -12.62 0.93
C ARG A 90 -12.37 -11.79 -0.21
N PHE A 91 -13.27 -10.86 0.08
CA PHE A 91 -13.79 -9.94 -0.94
C PHE A 91 -12.65 -9.08 -1.51
N ILE A 92 -11.80 -8.52 -0.64
CA ILE A 92 -10.66 -7.68 -1.04
C ILE A 92 -9.65 -8.44 -1.87
N GLU A 93 -9.30 -9.66 -1.46
CA GLU A 93 -8.36 -10.50 -2.20
C GLU A 93 -8.78 -10.63 -3.66
N ASN A 94 -10.06 -10.90 -3.90
CA ASN A 94 -10.59 -11.08 -5.25
C ASN A 94 -10.80 -9.75 -6.00
N GLU A 95 -11.23 -8.69 -5.31
CA GLU A 95 -11.59 -7.42 -5.96
C GLU A 95 -10.38 -6.49 -6.21
N TYR A 96 -9.40 -6.45 -5.30
CA TYR A 96 -8.33 -5.46 -5.31
C TYR A 96 -6.91 -6.05 -5.34
N LEU A 97 -6.70 -7.29 -4.90
CA LEU A 97 -5.38 -7.92 -4.95
C LEU A 97 -5.21 -8.79 -6.22
N ASN A 98 -6.27 -9.48 -6.64
CA ASN A 98 -6.28 -10.35 -7.82
C ASN A 98 -6.88 -9.63 -9.05
N PHE A 99 -6.07 -8.94 -9.83
CA PHE A 99 -6.55 -8.23 -11.04
C PHE A 99 -6.86 -9.13 -12.25
N TYR A 100 -6.80 -10.45 -12.11
CA TYR A 100 -6.94 -11.36 -13.24
C TYR A 100 -8.37 -11.43 -13.78
N ASP A 101 -9.39 -11.26 -12.94
CA ASP A 101 -10.79 -11.32 -13.34
C ASP A 101 -11.65 -10.25 -12.67
N SER A 102 -12.10 -9.27 -13.47
CA SER A 102 -13.04 -8.23 -13.04
C SER A 102 -14.45 -8.76 -12.71
N SER A 103 -14.78 -9.96 -13.20
CA SER A 103 -16.11 -10.58 -13.10
C SER A 103 -16.09 -11.81 -12.20
N TRP A 104 -15.10 -11.91 -11.31
CA TRP A 104 -14.89 -13.04 -10.39
C TRP A 104 -16.15 -13.42 -9.59
N TRP A 105 -17.03 -12.45 -9.33
CA TRP A 105 -18.24 -12.60 -8.52
C TRP A 105 -19.41 -13.23 -9.29
N VAL A 106 -19.43 -13.19 -10.62
CA VAL A 106 -20.56 -13.61 -11.46
C VAL A 106 -20.96 -15.07 -11.23
N PRO A 107 -20.04 -16.04 -11.08
CA PRO A 107 -20.39 -17.43 -10.82
C PRO A 107 -20.99 -17.68 -9.42
N TYR A 108 -20.77 -16.77 -8.46
CA TYR A 108 -21.06 -17.02 -7.04
C TYR A 108 -22.24 -16.19 -6.51
N PHE A 109 -22.46 -15.00 -7.08
CA PHE A 109 -23.37 -14.02 -6.52
C PHE A 109 -24.30 -13.43 -7.58
N SER A 110 -25.54 -13.16 -7.18
CA SER A 110 -26.38 -12.22 -7.92
C SER A 110 -25.76 -10.82 -7.87
N ARG A 111 -26.05 -10.00 -8.88
CA ARG A 111 -25.60 -8.59 -8.91
C ARG A 111 -26.00 -7.84 -7.64
N ALA A 112 -27.22 -8.03 -7.15
CA ALA A 112 -27.70 -7.37 -5.94
C ALA A 112 -26.92 -7.82 -4.69
N THR A 113 -26.63 -9.12 -4.58
CA THR A 113 -25.83 -9.68 -3.49
C THR A 113 -24.41 -9.12 -3.51
N TYR A 114 -23.78 -9.07 -4.70
CA TYR A 114 -22.45 -8.52 -4.88
C TYR A 114 -22.35 -7.07 -4.40
N TYR A 115 -23.26 -6.18 -4.82
CA TYR A 115 -23.19 -4.78 -4.39
C TYR A 115 -23.45 -4.60 -2.89
N ARG A 116 -24.26 -5.46 -2.26
CA ARG A 116 -24.43 -5.45 -0.80
C ARG A 116 -23.15 -5.88 -0.07
N LEU A 117 -22.50 -6.93 -0.56
CA LEU A 117 -21.20 -7.38 -0.04
C LEU A 117 -20.13 -6.30 -0.22
N LYS A 118 -20.06 -5.70 -1.41
CA LYS A 118 -19.14 -4.60 -1.72
C LYS A 118 -19.34 -3.42 -0.78
N HIS A 119 -20.59 -3.03 -0.53
CA HIS A 119 -20.88 -1.94 0.40
C HIS A 119 -20.38 -2.25 1.81
N ARG A 120 -20.73 -3.43 2.35
CA ARG A 120 -20.29 -3.87 3.67
C ARG A 120 -18.77 -3.93 3.79
N ALA A 121 -18.11 -4.54 2.80
CA ALA A 121 -16.66 -4.66 2.78
C ALA A 121 -15.99 -3.28 2.76
N LEU A 122 -16.47 -2.38 1.91
CA LEU A 122 -15.94 -1.02 1.82
C LEU A 122 -16.17 -0.22 3.10
N ASP A 123 -17.32 -0.36 3.76
CA ASP A 123 -17.60 0.28 5.05
C ASP A 123 -16.60 -0.18 6.10
N GLU A 124 -16.43 -1.49 6.24
CA GLU A 124 -15.54 -2.09 7.23
C GLU A 124 -14.07 -1.68 6.99
N ILE A 125 -13.61 -1.69 5.75
CA ILE A 125 -12.25 -1.24 5.40
C ILE A 125 -12.04 0.22 5.77
N ILE A 126 -13.00 1.08 5.42
CA ILE A 126 -12.87 2.51 5.69
C ILE A 126 -12.92 2.79 7.19
N GLU A 127 -13.78 2.09 7.94
CA GLU A 127 -13.82 2.16 9.41
C GLU A 127 -12.48 1.73 10.03
N CYS A 128 -11.88 0.63 9.57
CA CYS A 128 -10.55 0.22 9.99
C CYS A 128 -9.47 1.23 9.56
N ALA A 129 -9.55 1.76 8.34
CA ALA A 129 -8.56 2.69 7.81
C ALA A 129 -8.50 4.00 8.61
N TYR A 130 -9.63 4.48 9.16
CA TYR A 130 -9.65 5.68 10.02
C TYR A 130 -8.85 5.53 11.32
N THR A 131 -8.50 4.31 11.73
CA THR A 131 -7.62 4.11 12.89
C THR A 131 -6.16 4.46 12.60
N PHE A 132 -5.76 4.45 11.33
CA PHE A 132 -4.37 4.66 10.89
C PHE A 132 -4.19 5.91 10.03
N PHE A 133 -5.20 6.28 9.24
CA PHE A 133 -5.14 7.39 8.29
C PHE A 133 -6.04 8.54 8.74
N SER A 134 -5.55 9.77 8.59
CA SER A 134 -6.41 10.94 8.74
C SER A 134 -7.37 11.06 7.55
N GLU A 135 -8.49 11.76 7.74
CA GLU A 135 -9.44 12.04 6.66
C GLU A 135 -8.77 12.73 5.47
N ASN A 136 -7.83 13.64 5.73
CA ASN A 136 -7.05 14.31 4.70
C ASN A 136 -6.17 13.35 3.90
N ASP A 137 -5.62 12.32 4.54
CA ASP A 137 -4.78 11.34 3.85
C ASP A 137 -5.63 10.43 2.95
N LEU A 138 -6.84 10.07 3.37
CA LEU A 138 -7.79 9.34 2.53
C LEU A 138 -8.27 10.19 1.34
N ILE A 139 -8.53 11.49 1.54
CA ILE A 139 -8.89 12.41 0.46
C ILE A 139 -7.74 12.59 -0.54
N LYS A 140 -6.48 12.63 -0.09
CA LYS A 140 -5.31 12.66 -1.00
C LYS A 140 -5.20 11.41 -1.88
N LEU A 141 -5.83 10.30 -1.51
CA LEU A 141 -5.88 9.11 -2.37
C LEU A 141 -6.90 9.26 -3.50
N MET A 142 -7.79 10.26 -3.43
CA MET A 142 -8.78 10.60 -4.46
C MET A 142 -8.27 11.59 -5.52
N LEU A 143 -7.21 12.34 -5.20
CA LEU A 143 -6.57 13.35 -6.06
C LEU A 143 -5.46 12.71 -6.90
#